data_AF-A0A8C8TEL6-F1
#
_entry.id   AF-A0A8C8TEL6-F1
#
_cell.length_a   1.000
_cell.length_b   1.000
_cell.length_c   1.000
_cell.angle_alpha   90.00
_cell.angle_beta   90.00
_cell.angle_gamma   90.00
#
_symmetry.space_group_name_H-M   'P 1'
#
loop_
_entity.id
_entity.type
_entity.pdbx_description
1 polymer ?
#
loop_
_entity_poly.entity_id
_entity_poly.type
_entity_poly.pdbx_seq_one_letter_code
_entity_poly.pdbx_strand_id
1 'polypeptide(L)'
;MAVLFFSRALHLDPQLVDFYVFRAEAFIQLCDFSSALQNLRRAYSYQPDNTKYLERLAFVLYLQGQCLYELCDFQEALYVFLQASDLQPQNPSFSYRCIACLLALKRHQDCLSLITREVKQGRASADVYILRARIYNFFQKAKLCYQDLRSALLFDPMHPQAKGLLQMMVDQAKQSLQDASILAVQGKLHRALRRISCAIENNPLDPNLFLFRYQGGGGLALPQICGAVSRESLTLPRPQFLSLAPDNLHLLSTGVMTS
;
A
#
# COMPACT_ATOMS: atom_id res chain seq x y z
N MET A 1 -39.42 10.98 8.43
CA MET A 1 -39.94 12.25 8.98
C MET A 1 -38.88 13.36 9.02
N ALA A 2 -37.65 13.10 9.50
CA ALA A 2 -36.59 14.12 9.58
C ALA A 2 -36.29 14.86 8.26
N VAL A 3 -36.14 14.12 7.15
CA VAL A 3 -35.91 14.69 5.81
C VAL A 3 -36.98 15.73 5.42
N LEU A 4 -38.24 15.48 5.77
CA LEU A 4 -39.35 16.37 5.43
C LEU A 4 -39.32 17.67 6.26
N PHE A 5 -38.96 17.58 7.54
CA PHE A 5 -38.75 18.76 8.38
C PHE A 5 -37.60 19.63 7.87
N PHE A 6 -36.46 19.01 7.55
CA PHE A 6 -35.32 19.74 6.97
C PHE A 6 -35.62 20.33 5.60
N SER A 7 -36.42 19.63 4.77
CA SER A 7 -36.87 20.15 3.48
C SER A 7 -37.74 21.39 3.61
N ARG A 8 -38.65 21.41 4.61
CA ARG A 8 -39.47 22.59 4.90
C ARG A 8 -38.63 23.75 5.43
N ALA A 9 -37.68 23.48 6.32
CA ALA A 9 -36.76 24.50 6.82
C ALA A 9 -35.96 25.15 5.67
N LEU A 10 -35.39 24.34 4.78
CA LEU A 10 -34.66 24.82 3.60
C LEU A 10 -35.53 25.52 2.55
N HIS A 11 -36.84 25.26 2.54
CA HIS A 11 -37.78 26.00 1.69
C HIS A 11 -38.08 27.38 2.27
N LEU A 12 -38.11 27.52 3.59
CA LEU A 12 -38.30 28.82 4.27
C LEU A 12 -37.03 29.66 4.19
N ASP A 13 -35.87 29.05 4.42
CA ASP A 13 -34.57 29.71 4.31
C ASP A 13 -33.52 28.75 3.68
N PRO A 14 -33.18 28.96 2.40
CA PRO A 14 -32.18 28.16 1.69
C PRO A 14 -30.73 28.38 2.16
N GLN A 15 -30.44 29.40 2.96
CA GLN A 15 -29.07 29.73 3.39
C GLN A 15 -28.64 28.98 4.66
N LEU A 16 -29.54 28.19 5.24
CA LEU A 16 -29.27 27.39 6.44
C LEU A 16 -28.38 26.17 6.11
N VAL A 17 -27.06 26.38 6.09
CA VAL A 17 -26.04 25.38 5.75
C VAL A 17 -26.17 24.10 6.60
N ASP A 18 -26.35 24.25 7.91
CA ASP A 18 -26.45 23.12 8.85
C ASP A 18 -27.61 22.18 8.51
N PHE A 19 -28.70 22.70 7.95
CA PHE A 19 -29.86 21.89 7.58
C PHE A 19 -29.59 21.02 6.35
N TYR A 20 -28.69 21.42 5.45
CA TYR A 20 -28.21 20.51 4.41
C TYR A 20 -27.41 19.35 5.02
N VAL A 21 -26.60 19.61 6.05
CA VAL A 21 -25.82 18.57 6.74
C VAL A 21 -26.76 17.60 7.46
N PHE A 22 -27.68 18.10 8.29
CA PHE A 22 -28.64 17.24 9.00
C PHE A 22 -29.53 16.44 8.03
N ARG A 23 -29.91 17.04 6.90
CA ARG A 23 -30.65 16.33 5.86
C ARG A 23 -29.79 15.25 5.20
N ALA A 24 -28.52 15.50 4.95
CA ALA A 24 -27.60 14.47 4.47
C ALA A 24 -27.48 13.31 5.46
N GLU A 25 -27.37 13.60 6.76
CA GLU A 25 -27.30 12.57 7.80
C GLU A 25 -28.56 11.71 7.84
N ALA A 26 -29.73 12.32 7.71
CA ALA A 26 -30.97 11.57 7.58
C ALA A 26 -30.99 10.68 6.33
N PHE A 27 -30.42 11.13 5.21
CA PHE A 27 -30.29 10.31 4.01
C PHE A 27 -29.26 9.18 4.15
N ILE A 28 -28.17 9.39 4.89
CA ILE A 28 -27.19 8.33 5.22
C ILE A 28 -27.88 7.21 6.01
N GLN A 29 -28.72 7.56 7.00
CA GLN A 29 -29.49 6.57 7.78
C GLN A 29 -30.51 5.80 6.94
N LEU A 30 -30.98 6.39 5.83
CA LEU A 30 -31.86 5.75 4.86
C LEU A 30 -31.09 4.98 3.76
N CYS A 31 -29.76 4.94 3.83
CA CYS A 31 -28.87 4.40 2.79
C CYS A 31 -29.04 5.06 1.41
N ASP A 32 -29.65 6.25 1.34
CA ASP A 32 -29.69 7.05 0.12
C ASP A 32 -28.43 7.93 0.03
N PHE A 33 -27.33 7.29 -0.35
CA PHE A 33 -26.04 7.95 -0.49
C PHE A 33 -26.05 9.05 -1.56
N SER A 34 -26.87 8.90 -2.61
CA SER A 34 -26.95 9.88 -3.70
C SER A 34 -27.47 11.23 -3.20
N SER A 35 -28.58 11.21 -2.47
CA SER A 35 -29.16 12.41 -1.86
C SER A 35 -28.27 12.96 -0.75
N ALA A 36 -27.63 12.10 0.05
CA ALA A 36 -26.68 12.53 1.07
C ALA A 36 -25.50 13.32 0.47
N LEU A 37 -24.86 12.79 -0.59
CA LEU A 37 -23.76 13.47 -1.27
C LEU A 37 -24.20 14.80 -1.87
N GLN A 38 -25.38 14.88 -2.48
CA GLN A 38 -25.89 16.13 -3.05
C GLN A 38 -26.06 17.23 -1.99
N ASN A 39 -26.61 16.88 -0.82
CA ASN A 39 -26.79 17.83 0.27
C ASN A 39 -25.45 18.26 0.88
N LEU A 40 -24.49 17.35 1.05
CA LEU A 40 -23.15 17.69 1.52
C LEU A 40 -22.37 18.57 0.53
N ARG A 41 -22.51 18.33 -0.79
CA ARG A 41 -21.92 19.20 -1.82
C ARG A 41 -22.51 20.60 -1.78
N ARG A 42 -23.82 20.74 -1.50
CA ARG A 42 -24.44 22.05 -1.27
C ARG A 42 -23.87 22.73 -0.02
N ALA A 43 -23.77 22.00 1.09
CA ALA A 43 -23.17 22.54 2.32
C ALA A 43 -21.73 23.04 2.07
N TYR A 44 -20.92 22.25 1.37
CA TYR A 44 -19.56 22.63 0.97
C TYR A 44 -19.54 23.86 0.05
N SER A 45 -20.48 24.00 -0.89
CA SER A 45 -20.53 25.17 -1.78
C SER A 45 -20.83 26.49 -1.05
N TYR A 46 -21.55 26.44 0.07
CA TYR A 46 -21.80 27.61 0.90
C TYR A 46 -20.62 27.96 1.82
N GLN A 47 -19.90 26.95 2.31
CA GLN A 47 -18.79 27.10 3.24
C GLN A 47 -17.60 26.22 2.80
N PRO A 48 -16.85 26.65 1.77
CA PRO A 48 -15.75 25.84 1.22
C PRO A 48 -14.57 25.69 2.19
N ASP A 49 -14.41 26.63 3.12
CA ASP A 49 -13.30 26.61 4.09
C ASP A 49 -13.48 25.54 5.18
N ASN A 50 -14.68 24.98 5.32
CA ASN A 50 -14.97 23.97 6.33
C ASN A 50 -14.63 22.57 5.80
N THR A 51 -13.42 22.11 6.12
CA THR A 51 -12.89 20.81 5.70
C THR A 51 -13.75 19.62 6.17
N LYS A 52 -14.53 19.77 7.25
CA LYS A 52 -15.41 18.70 7.77
C LYS A 52 -16.40 18.19 6.72
N TYR A 53 -16.84 19.03 5.78
CA TYR A 53 -17.73 18.60 4.71
C TYR A 53 -17.04 17.68 3.70
N LEU A 54 -15.75 17.91 3.40
CA LEU A 54 -14.96 17.01 2.56
C LEU A 54 -14.74 15.67 3.26
N GLU A 55 -14.47 15.68 4.56
CA GLU A 55 -14.36 14.45 5.35
C GLU A 55 -15.67 13.66 5.35
N ARG A 56 -16.81 14.34 5.53
CA ARG A 56 -18.13 13.72 5.50
C ARG A 56 -18.47 13.19 4.10
N LEU A 57 -18.13 13.91 3.03
CA LEU A 57 -18.30 13.46 1.65
C LEU A 57 -17.50 12.18 1.38
N ALA A 58 -16.22 12.15 1.77
CA ALA A 58 -15.37 10.97 1.63
C ALA A 58 -15.92 9.78 2.42
N PHE A 59 -16.46 10.01 3.62
CA PHE A 59 -17.12 8.99 4.42
C PHE A 59 -18.39 8.43 3.76
N VAL A 60 -19.24 9.28 3.17
CA VAL A 60 -20.43 8.81 2.45
C VAL A 60 -20.06 8.01 1.19
N LEU A 61 -19.06 8.47 0.43
CA LEU A 61 -18.53 7.70 -0.71
C LEU A 61 -17.98 6.34 -0.26
N TYR A 62 -17.29 6.29 0.88
CA TYR A 62 -16.81 5.03 1.44
C TYR A 62 -17.96 4.06 1.76
N LEU A 63 -19.03 4.53 2.39
CA LEU A 63 -20.20 3.70 2.68
C LEU A 63 -20.86 3.21 1.39
N GLN A 64 -21.05 4.09 0.41
CA GLN A 64 -21.60 3.71 -0.90
C GLN A 64 -20.72 2.67 -1.60
N GLY A 65 -19.40 2.90 -1.66
CA GLY A 65 -18.44 1.98 -2.25
C GLY A 65 -18.41 0.63 -1.52
N GLN A 66 -18.55 0.62 -0.20
CA GLN A 66 -18.63 -0.60 0.60
C GLN A 66 -19.89 -1.40 0.27
N CYS A 67 -21.05 -0.76 0.16
CA CYS A 67 -22.28 -1.42 -0.27
C CYS A 67 -22.14 -2.02 -1.67
N LEU A 68 -21.57 -1.27 -2.63
CA LEU A 68 -21.32 -1.76 -3.99
C LEU A 68 -20.34 -2.95 -4.00
N TYR A 69 -19.31 -2.89 -3.15
CA TYR A 69 -18.34 -3.99 -3.01
C TYR A 69 -19.02 -5.27 -2.50
N GLU A 70 -19.91 -5.15 -1.50
CA GLU A 70 -20.68 -6.27 -0.97
C GLU A 70 -21.67 -6.86 -1.99
N LEU A 71 -22.19 -6.02 -2.89
CA LEU A 71 -23.00 -6.44 -4.04
C LEU A 71 -22.18 -7.06 -5.19
N CYS A 72 -20.86 -7.16 -5.03
CA CYS A 72 -19.92 -7.60 -6.06
C CYS A 72 -19.81 -6.69 -7.30
N ASP A 73 -20.35 -5.46 -7.24
CA ASP A 73 -20.22 -4.46 -8.29
C ASP A 73 -18.87 -3.74 -8.18
N PHE A 74 -17.78 -4.49 -8.34
CA PHE A 74 -16.42 -4.04 -8.06
C PHE A 74 -15.97 -2.87 -8.96
N GLN A 75 -16.51 -2.76 -10.17
CA GLN A 75 -16.17 -1.69 -11.11
C GLN A 75 -16.71 -0.33 -10.63
N GLU A 76 -17.98 -0.29 -10.22
CA GLU A 76 -18.61 0.92 -9.68
C GLU A 76 -18.05 1.23 -8.28
N ALA A 77 -17.83 0.20 -7.44
CA ALA A 77 -17.18 0.36 -6.15
C ALA A 77 -15.80 1.02 -6.30
N LEU A 78 -14.99 0.58 -7.28
CA LEU A 78 -13.68 1.18 -7.58
C LEU A 78 -13.82 2.65 -7.95
N TYR A 79 -14.77 3.01 -8.81
CA TYR A 79 -14.99 4.40 -9.21
C TYR A 79 -15.35 5.28 -8.00
N VAL A 80 -16.25 4.81 -7.15
CA VAL A 80 -16.66 5.53 -5.93
C VAL A 80 -15.50 5.68 -4.94
N PHE A 81 -14.69 4.63 -4.73
CA PHE A 81 -13.52 4.71 -3.85
C PHE A 81 -12.42 5.62 -4.40
N LEU A 82 -12.25 5.70 -5.72
CA LEU A 82 -11.33 6.67 -6.34
C LEU A 82 -11.78 8.11 -6.06
N GLN A 83 -13.08 8.40 -6.17
CA GLN A 83 -13.60 9.72 -5.78
C GLN A 83 -13.32 10.03 -4.30
N ALA A 84 -13.48 9.06 -3.40
CA ALA A 84 -13.15 9.25 -1.99
C ALA A 84 -11.65 9.52 -1.78
N SER A 85 -10.79 8.81 -2.52
CA SER A 85 -9.34 9.02 -2.51
C SER A 85 -8.93 10.39 -3.05
N ASP A 86 -9.67 10.95 -4.00
CA ASP A 86 -9.39 12.30 -4.54
C ASP A 86 -9.73 13.39 -3.52
N LEU A 87 -10.79 13.19 -2.72
CA LEU A 87 -11.16 14.11 -1.63
C LEU A 87 -10.19 14.05 -0.46
N GLN A 88 -9.68 12.86 -0.13
CA GLN A 88 -8.79 12.63 1.01
C GLN A 88 -7.59 11.75 0.60
N PRO A 89 -6.61 12.33 -0.11
CA PRO A 89 -5.48 11.57 -0.63
C PRO A 89 -4.57 11.02 0.47
N GLN A 90 -4.55 11.64 1.66
CA GLN A 90 -3.71 11.18 2.77
C GLN A 90 -4.27 9.97 3.51
N ASN A 91 -5.51 9.58 3.26
CA ASN A 91 -6.14 8.48 3.97
C ASN A 91 -5.87 7.14 3.24
N PRO A 92 -5.05 6.23 3.82
CA PRO A 92 -4.68 4.99 3.15
C PRO A 92 -5.85 4.00 3.01
N SER A 93 -6.92 4.17 3.79
CA SER A 93 -8.09 3.26 3.77
C SER A 93 -8.75 3.20 2.40
N PHE A 94 -8.87 4.33 1.69
CA PHE A 94 -9.45 4.36 0.34
C PHE A 94 -8.55 3.64 -0.67
N SER A 95 -7.24 3.84 -0.57
CA SER A 95 -6.25 3.15 -1.41
C SER A 95 -6.35 1.62 -1.25
N TYR A 96 -6.46 1.12 -0.01
CA TYR A 96 -6.67 -0.32 0.23
C TYR A 96 -7.98 -0.84 -0.36
N ARG A 97 -9.07 -0.07 -0.30
CA ARG A 97 -10.35 -0.45 -0.92
C ARG A 97 -10.25 -0.48 -2.45
N CYS A 98 -9.58 0.48 -3.07
CA CYS A 98 -9.29 0.48 -4.51
C CYS A 98 -8.47 -0.77 -4.91
N ILE A 99 -7.42 -1.09 -4.15
CA ILE A 99 -6.60 -2.29 -4.37
C ILE A 99 -7.46 -3.56 -4.28
N ALA A 100 -8.32 -3.67 -3.26
CA ALA A 100 -9.22 -4.81 -3.11
C ALA A 100 -10.16 -4.97 -4.31
N CYS A 101 -10.75 -3.87 -4.81
CA CYS A 101 -11.59 -3.89 -6.01
C CYS A 101 -10.80 -4.33 -7.25
N LEU A 102 -9.59 -3.80 -7.46
CA LEU A 102 -8.75 -4.15 -8.60
C LEU A 102 -8.32 -5.62 -8.58
N LEU A 103 -8.05 -6.18 -7.40
CA LEU A 103 -7.75 -7.59 -7.23
C LEU A 103 -8.98 -8.46 -7.51
N ALA A 104 -10.17 -8.07 -7.05
CA ALA A 104 -11.42 -8.77 -7.33
C ALA A 104 -11.75 -8.77 -8.85
N LEU A 105 -11.47 -7.65 -9.54
CA LEU A 105 -11.60 -7.51 -11.00
C LEU A 105 -10.48 -8.22 -11.78
N LYS A 106 -9.48 -8.82 -11.11
CA LYS A 106 -8.28 -9.42 -11.73
C LYS A 106 -7.46 -8.43 -12.58
N ARG A 107 -7.59 -7.13 -12.34
CA ARG A 107 -6.84 -6.06 -13.01
C ARG A 107 -5.47 -5.87 -12.35
N HIS A 108 -4.63 -6.90 -12.42
CA HIS A 108 -3.34 -6.94 -11.70
C HIS A 108 -2.35 -5.84 -12.14
N GLN A 109 -2.39 -5.42 -13.41
CA GLN A 109 -1.52 -4.35 -13.92
C GLN A 109 -1.87 -2.98 -13.32
N ASP A 110 -3.17 -2.66 -13.27
CA ASP A 110 -3.67 -1.42 -12.68
C ASP A 110 -3.45 -1.41 -11.15
N CYS A 111 -3.57 -2.58 -10.52
CA CYS A 111 -3.25 -2.74 -9.11
C CYS A 111 -1.75 -2.44 -8.85
N LEU A 112 -0.86 -2.97 -9.70
CA LEU A 112 0.57 -2.72 -9.61
C LEU A 112 0.90 -1.23 -9.80
N SER A 113 0.27 -0.56 -10.76
CA SER A 113 0.52 0.87 -11.03
C SER A 113 0.05 1.75 -9.87
N LEU A 114 -1.12 1.46 -9.29
CA LEU A 114 -1.65 2.15 -8.12
C LEU A 114 -0.71 1.97 -6.92
N ILE A 115 -0.34 0.74 -6.57
CA ILE A 115 0.56 0.49 -5.43
C ILE A 115 1.93 1.14 -5.65
N THR A 116 2.45 1.11 -6.87
CA THR A 116 3.72 1.78 -7.20
C THR A 116 3.63 3.29 -7.01
N ARG A 117 2.49 3.91 -7.35
CA ARG A 117 2.24 5.32 -7.10
C ARG A 117 2.20 5.63 -5.60
N GLU A 118 1.52 4.82 -4.80
CA GLU A 118 1.47 4.99 -3.34
C GLU A 118 2.85 4.93 -2.69
N VAL A 119 3.67 3.96 -3.10
CA VAL A 119 5.05 3.84 -2.60
C VAL A 119 5.89 5.05 -2.99
N LYS A 120 5.74 5.57 -4.22
CA LYS A 120 6.44 6.79 -4.67
C LYS A 120 6.02 8.04 -3.89
N GLN A 121 4.77 8.10 -3.45
CA GLN A 121 4.23 9.21 -2.66
C GLN A 121 4.61 9.14 -1.18
N GLY A 122 5.42 8.14 -0.77
CA GLY A 122 5.85 7.98 0.62
C GLY A 122 4.77 7.39 1.54
N ARG A 123 3.65 6.91 0.99
CA ARG A 123 2.56 6.26 1.74
C ARG A 123 2.77 4.76 1.93
N ALA A 124 4.03 4.34 1.95
CA ALA A 124 4.40 2.94 1.99
C ALA A 124 4.29 2.40 3.41
N SER A 125 3.56 1.30 3.57
CA SER A 125 3.50 0.49 4.79
C SER A 125 4.06 -0.91 4.50
N ALA A 126 4.35 -1.69 5.54
CA ALA A 126 4.72 -3.10 5.38
C ALA A 126 3.69 -3.85 4.51
N ASP A 127 2.40 -3.65 4.76
CA ASP A 127 1.31 -4.29 4.01
C ASP A 127 1.30 -3.89 2.53
N VAL A 128 1.55 -2.62 2.20
CA VAL A 128 1.63 -2.14 0.81
C VAL A 128 2.78 -2.80 0.06
N TYR A 129 3.95 -2.95 0.70
CA TYR A 129 5.07 -3.68 0.11
C TYR A 129 4.76 -5.17 -0.08
N ILE A 130 4.09 -5.80 0.88
CA ILE A 130 3.69 -7.22 0.79
C ILE A 130 2.68 -7.42 -0.35
N LEU A 131 1.70 -6.52 -0.48
CA LEU A 131 0.74 -6.55 -1.58
C LEU A 131 1.44 -6.40 -2.93
N ARG A 132 2.40 -5.47 -3.05
CA ARG A 132 3.21 -5.31 -4.28
C ARG A 132 4.04 -6.56 -4.58
N ALA A 133 4.69 -7.13 -3.57
CA ALA A 133 5.47 -8.35 -3.67
C ALA A 133 4.61 -9.53 -4.18
N ARG A 134 3.39 -9.70 -3.66
CA ARG A 134 2.45 -10.73 -4.14
C ARG A 134 2.11 -10.55 -5.63
N ILE A 135 1.90 -9.32 -6.07
CA ILE A 135 1.62 -9.02 -7.49
C ILE A 135 2.88 -9.26 -8.34
N TYR A 136 4.07 -8.90 -7.87
CA TYR A 136 5.32 -9.23 -8.58
C TYR A 136 5.55 -10.74 -8.68
N ASN A 137 5.24 -11.48 -7.63
CA ASN A 137 5.29 -12.94 -7.64
C ASN A 137 4.32 -13.51 -8.70
N PHE A 138 3.11 -12.96 -8.80
CA PHE A 138 2.14 -13.33 -9.84
C PHE A 138 2.68 -13.06 -11.26
N PHE A 139 3.41 -11.96 -11.47
CA PHE A 139 4.07 -11.64 -12.74
C PHE A 139 5.43 -12.35 -12.94
N GLN A 140 5.82 -13.27 -12.06
CA GLN A 140 7.12 -13.97 -12.08
C GLN A 140 8.34 -13.03 -12.02
N LYS A 141 8.17 -11.84 -11.45
CA LYS A 141 9.26 -10.87 -11.22
C LYS A 141 9.92 -11.11 -9.86
N ALA A 142 10.55 -12.28 -9.70
CA ALA A 142 11.11 -12.75 -8.44
C ALA A 142 12.08 -11.73 -7.80
N LYS A 143 12.98 -11.12 -8.58
CA LYS A 143 13.94 -10.14 -8.05
C LYS A 143 13.28 -8.96 -7.34
N LEU A 144 12.22 -8.40 -7.94
CA LEU A 144 11.48 -7.26 -7.37
C LEU A 144 10.66 -7.71 -6.15
N CYS A 145 10.05 -8.90 -6.22
CA CYS A 145 9.34 -9.50 -5.09
C CYS A 145 10.26 -9.62 -3.86
N TYR A 146 11.48 -10.14 -4.03
CA TYR A 146 12.44 -10.28 -2.93
C TYR A 146 12.80 -8.93 -2.29
N GLN A 147 13.03 -7.91 -3.12
CA GLN A 147 13.35 -6.56 -2.67
C GLN A 147 12.21 -5.96 -1.85
N ASP A 148 10.96 -6.11 -2.31
CA ASP A 148 9.77 -5.61 -1.61
C ASP A 148 9.51 -6.35 -0.28
N LEU A 149 9.73 -7.66 -0.24
CA LEU A 149 9.63 -8.42 1.01
C LEU A 149 10.68 -7.98 2.02
N ARG A 150 11.90 -7.68 1.55
CA ARG A 150 12.95 -7.12 2.40
C ARG A 150 12.58 -5.73 2.93
N SER A 151 12.08 -4.84 2.08
CA SER A 151 11.62 -3.53 2.54
C SER A 151 10.47 -3.66 3.53
N ALA A 152 9.52 -4.56 3.31
CA ALA A 152 8.44 -4.83 4.26
C ALA A 152 8.97 -5.24 5.65
N LEU A 153 9.97 -6.13 5.69
CA LEU A 153 10.60 -6.57 6.95
C LEU A 153 11.46 -5.50 7.63
N LEU A 154 11.84 -4.42 6.93
CA LEU A 154 12.47 -3.26 7.57
C LEU A 154 11.45 -2.44 8.37
N PHE A 155 10.19 -2.37 7.92
CA PHE A 155 9.11 -1.71 8.65
C PHE A 155 8.61 -2.57 9.81
N ASP A 156 8.32 -3.83 9.54
CA ASP A 156 7.87 -4.80 10.55
C ASP A 156 8.73 -6.07 10.48
N PRO A 157 9.77 -6.16 11.33
CA PRO A 157 10.66 -7.31 11.38
C PRO A 157 9.99 -8.62 11.80
N MET A 158 8.79 -8.59 12.38
CA MET A 158 8.08 -9.77 12.86
C MET A 158 6.88 -10.14 11.99
N HIS A 159 6.67 -9.46 10.86
CA HIS A 159 5.52 -9.70 10.00
C HIS A 159 5.49 -11.15 9.45
N PRO A 160 4.50 -11.97 9.82
CA PRO A 160 4.51 -13.41 9.55
C PRO A 160 4.38 -13.69 8.05
N GLN A 161 3.57 -12.91 7.34
CA GLN A 161 3.29 -13.11 5.91
C GLN A 161 4.52 -12.79 5.04
N ALA A 162 5.29 -11.77 5.42
CA ALA A 162 6.50 -11.35 4.72
C ALA A 162 7.62 -12.37 4.93
N LYS A 163 7.80 -12.85 6.18
CA LYS A 163 8.73 -13.95 6.48
C LYS A 163 8.37 -15.22 5.73
N GLY A 164 7.10 -15.63 5.76
CA GLY A 164 6.64 -16.83 5.07
C GLY A 164 6.89 -16.76 3.56
N LEU A 165 6.50 -15.66 2.91
CA LEU A 165 6.76 -15.44 1.48
C LEU A 165 8.26 -15.43 1.17
N LEU A 166 9.07 -14.75 1.99
CA LEU A 166 10.52 -14.67 1.78
C LEU A 166 11.19 -16.04 1.94
N GLN A 167 10.76 -16.82 2.94
CA GLN A 167 11.27 -18.17 3.17
C GLN A 167 10.94 -19.09 1.98
N MET A 168 9.71 -19.04 1.47
CA MET A 168 9.35 -19.79 0.26
C MET A 168 10.26 -19.45 -0.94
N MET A 169 10.57 -18.17 -1.14
CA MET A 169 11.49 -17.76 -2.22
C MET A 169 12.92 -18.27 -2.00
N VAL A 170 13.42 -18.21 -0.76
CA VAL A 170 14.76 -18.74 -0.42
C VAL A 170 14.81 -20.25 -0.63
N ASP A 171 13.76 -20.98 -0.29
CA ASP A 171 13.71 -22.43 -0.48
C ASP A 171 13.61 -22.81 -1.97
N GLN A 172 12.85 -22.05 -2.77
CA GLN A 172 12.85 -22.18 -4.23
C GLN A 172 14.22 -21.90 -4.85
N ALA A 173 14.97 -20.93 -4.32
CA ALA A 173 16.33 -20.63 -4.75
C ALA A 173 17.28 -21.82 -4.47
N LYS A 174 17.20 -22.40 -3.27
CA LYS A 174 18.00 -23.59 -2.89
C LYS A 174 17.69 -24.80 -3.77
N GLN A 175 16.40 -25.07 -4.02
CA GLN A 175 15.97 -26.15 -4.92
C GLN A 175 16.51 -25.93 -6.34
N SER A 176 16.39 -24.71 -6.87
CA SER A 176 16.92 -24.37 -8.19
C SER A 176 18.44 -24.56 -8.27
N LEU A 177 19.17 -24.28 -7.18
CA LEU A 177 20.61 -24.52 -7.10
C LEU A 177 20.94 -26.03 -7.11
N GLN A 178 20.18 -26.86 -6.38
CA GLN A 178 20.34 -28.32 -6.40
C GLN A 178 20.05 -28.91 -7.78
N ASP A 179 18.99 -28.46 -8.44
CA ASP A 179 18.71 -28.85 -9.83
C ASP A 179 19.85 -28.47 -10.77
N ALA A 180 20.44 -27.29 -10.57
CA ALA A 180 21.56 -26.83 -11.38
C ALA A 180 22.79 -27.72 -11.21
N SER A 181 23.12 -28.14 -9.98
CA SER A 181 24.29 -29.01 -9.73
C SER A 181 24.11 -30.38 -10.38
N ILE A 182 22.91 -30.96 -10.31
CA ILE A 182 22.57 -32.22 -10.98
C ILE A 182 22.72 -32.08 -12.51
N LEU A 183 22.16 -31.00 -13.08
CA LEU A 183 22.24 -30.74 -14.52
C LEU A 183 23.67 -30.47 -15.00
N ALA A 184 24.50 -29.84 -14.16
CA ALA A 184 25.92 -29.61 -14.45
C ALA A 184 26.68 -30.93 -14.51
N VAL A 185 26.47 -31.84 -13.56
CA VAL A 185 27.07 -33.19 -13.57
C VAL A 185 26.62 -34.00 -14.78
N GLN A 186 25.38 -33.82 -15.24
CA GLN A 186 24.87 -34.45 -16.47
C GLN A 186 25.42 -33.83 -17.78
N GLY A 187 26.29 -32.81 -17.71
CA GLY A 187 26.84 -32.11 -18.87
C GLY A 187 25.85 -31.14 -19.54
N LYS A 188 24.65 -30.93 -18.98
CA LYS A 188 23.62 -30.03 -19.52
C LYS A 188 23.83 -28.59 -19.06
N LEU A 189 25.00 -28.03 -19.35
CA LEU A 189 25.46 -26.73 -18.82
C LEU A 189 24.50 -25.57 -19.09
N HIS A 190 23.91 -25.49 -20.28
CA HIS A 190 22.96 -24.44 -20.61
C HIS A 190 21.70 -24.48 -19.72
N ARG A 191 21.20 -25.67 -19.38
CA ARG A 191 20.05 -25.81 -18.46
C ARG A 191 20.46 -25.52 -17.01
N ALA A 192 21.66 -25.92 -16.61
CA ALA A 192 22.21 -25.59 -15.30
C ALA A 192 22.33 -24.07 -15.11
N LEU A 193 22.84 -23.34 -16.09
CA LEU A 193 22.95 -21.87 -16.05
C LEU A 193 21.59 -21.17 -15.93
N ARG A 194 20.55 -21.68 -16.61
CA ARG A 194 19.18 -21.17 -16.44
C ARG A 194 18.66 -21.37 -15.01
N ARG A 195 18.93 -22.53 -14.40
CA ARG A 195 18.56 -22.82 -13.01
C ARG A 195 19.31 -21.95 -12.00
N ILE A 196 20.60 -21.70 -12.22
CA ILE A 196 21.40 -20.75 -11.43
C ILE A 196 20.82 -19.34 -11.53
N SER A 197 20.44 -18.91 -12.74
CA SER A 197 19.82 -17.59 -12.94
C SER A 197 18.52 -17.44 -12.16
N CYS A 198 17.66 -18.47 -12.20
CA CYS A 198 16.43 -18.53 -11.41
C CYS A 198 16.71 -18.50 -9.89
N ALA A 199 17.76 -19.19 -9.42
CA ALA A 199 18.16 -19.15 -8.01
C ALA A 199 18.58 -17.73 -7.58
N ILE A 200 19.38 -17.04 -8.40
CA ILE A 200 19.82 -15.66 -8.14
C ILE A 200 18.63 -14.69 -8.13
N GLU A 201 17.67 -14.85 -9.03
CA GLU A 201 16.48 -13.99 -9.06
C GLU A 201 15.62 -14.13 -7.79
N ASN A 202 15.56 -15.33 -7.22
CA ASN A 202 14.80 -15.61 -5.99
C ASN A 202 15.53 -15.23 -4.70
N ASN A 203 16.87 -15.21 -4.69
CA ASN A 203 17.65 -14.78 -3.52
C ASN A 203 18.91 -14.00 -3.96
N PRO A 204 18.76 -12.74 -4.42
CA PRO A 204 19.86 -11.99 -5.05
C PRO A 204 20.98 -11.59 -4.08
N LEU A 205 20.77 -11.71 -2.77
CA LEU A 205 21.74 -11.31 -1.75
C LEU A 205 22.63 -12.45 -1.26
N ASP A 206 22.40 -13.69 -1.69
CA ASP A 206 23.23 -14.83 -1.28
C ASP A 206 24.51 -14.94 -2.14
N PRO A 207 25.71 -14.72 -1.55
CA PRO A 207 26.97 -14.76 -2.28
C PRO A 207 27.27 -16.14 -2.88
N ASN A 208 26.77 -17.21 -2.25
CA ASN A 208 27.07 -18.58 -2.68
C ASN A 208 26.52 -18.90 -4.07
N LEU A 209 25.45 -18.20 -4.49
CA LEU A 209 24.83 -18.39 -5.80
C LEU A 209 25.70 -17.88 -6.95
N PHE A 210 26.65 -16.98 -6.68
CA PHE A 210 27.53 -16.41 -7.69
C PHE A 210 28.79 -17.26 -7.95
N LEU A 211 29.21 -18.07 -6.96
CA LEU A 211 30.39 -18.94 -7.06
C LEU A 211 30.22 -19.98 -8.18
N PHE A 212 29.02 -20.55 -8.31
CA PHE A 212 28.71 -21.58 -9.31
C PHE A 212 28.75 -21.07 -10.75
N ARG A 213 28.51 -19.76 -10.96
CA ARG A 213 28.59 -19.15 -12.30
C ARG A 213 30.04 -18.93 -12.75
N TYR A 214 30.94 -18.69 -11.80
CA TYR A 214 32.36 -18.45 -12.08
C TYR A 214 33.11 -19.74 -12.47
N GLN A 215 32.73 -20.88 -11.90
CA GLN A 215 33.39 -22.17 -12.17
C GLN A 215 33.01 -22.79 -13.53
N GLY A 216 31.92 -22.34 -14.17
CA GLY A 216 31.47 -22.84 -15.48
C GLY A 216 31.96 -22.06 -16.70
N GLY A 217 32.73 -20.98 -16.50
CA GLY A 217 33.22 -20.10 -17.57
C GLY A 217 34.74 -20.15 -17.72
N GLY A 218 35.25 -21.16 -18.43
CA GLY A 218 36.61 -21.09 -18.98
C GLY A 218 36.66 -20.00 -20.06
N GLY A 219 37.17 -18.82 -19.70
CA GLY A 219 37.39 -17.72 -20.64
C GLY A 219 37.08 -16.35 -20.06
N LEU A 220 38.11 -15.71 -19.51
CA LEU A 220 38.32 -14.27 -19.33
C LEU A 220 37.15 -13.33 -19.70
N ALA A 221 36.44 -12.83 -18.68
CA ALA A 221 35.99 -11.44 -18.59
C ALA A 221 35.41 -11.18 -17.19
N LEU A 222 36.18 -10.51 -16.34
CA LEU A 222 35.63 -9.76 -15.21
C LEU A 222 34.65 -8.72 -15.78
N PRO A 223 33.38 -8.65 -15.35
CA PRO A 223 32.73 -7.37 -15.30
C PRO A 223 33.33 -6.64 -14.09
N GLN A 224 33.95 -5.48 -14.35
CA GLN A 224 34.40 -4.55 -13.33
C GLN A 224 33.32 -4.38 -12.26
N ILE A 225 33.58 -4.93 -11.08
CA ILE A 225 33.12 -4.34 -9.83
C ILE A 225 34.41 -3.99 -9.07
N CYS A 226 35.15 -3.02 -9.61
CA CYS A 226 36.13 -2.30 -8.83
C CYS A 226 35.34 -1.32 -7.97
N GLY A 227 35.43 -1.52 -6.66
CA GLY A 227 34.64 -0.79 -5.68
C GLY A 227 35.02 0.68 -5.56
N ALA A 228 34.06 1.45 -5.07
CA ALA A 228 34.32 2.61 -4.24
C ALA A 228 33.52 2.44 -2.94
N VAL A 229 33.96 1.51 -2.10
CA VAL A 229 33.77 1.64 -0.64
C VAL A 229 35.10 1.28 -0.01
N SER A 230 36.01 2.25 -0.06
CA SER A 230 37.22 2.30 0.75
C SER A 230 36.79 2.33 2.22
N ARG A 231 37.21 1.34 3.00
CA ARG A 231 37.27 1.46 4.46
C ARG A 231 38.44 2.38 4.78
N GLU A 232 38.17 3.64 5.09
CA GLU A 232 39.09 4.51 5.82
C GLU A 232 38.29 5.53 6.66
N SER A 233 38.69 5.66 7.92
CA SER A 233 38.27 6.65 8.94
C SER A 233 36.82 6.61 9.47
N LEU A 234 36.67 5.84 10.56
CA LEU A 234 35.82 6.22 11.69
C LEU A 234 36.24 7.61 12.21
N THR A 235 35.56 8.66 11.78
CA THR A 235 35.47 9.92 12.54
C THR A 235 34.02 10.37 12.56
N LEU A 236 33.36 10.10 13.69
CA LEU A 236 32.05 10.62 14.04
C LEU A 236 32.08 12.16 14.04
N PRO A 237 31.19 12.87 13.34
CA PRO A 237 30.90 14.25 13.71
C PRO A 237 30.06 14.24 14.99
N ARG A 238 30.56 14.94 16.01
CA ARG A 238 29.89 15.18 17.30
C ARG A 238 28.49 15.78 17.07
N PRO A 239 27.47 15.40 17.85
CA PRO A 239 26.19 16.09 17.83
C PRO A 239 26.37 17.46 18.49
N GLN A 240 26.20 18.53 17.73
CA GLN A 240 25.97 19.85 18.31
C GLN A 240 24.53 19.91 18.80
N PHE A 241 24.41 20.10 20.12
CA PHE A 241 23.19 20.49 20.80
C PHE A 241 22.55 21.70 20.11
N LEU A 242 21.29 21.57 19.73
CA LEU A 242 20.34 22.68 19.75
C LEU A 242 19.02 22.17 20.29
N SER A 243 18.79 22.58 21.53
CA SER A 243 17.59 22.49 22.32
C SER A 243 16.36 23.00 21.57
N LEU A 244 15.26 22.28 21.68
CA LEU A 244 13.94 22.86 21.93
C LEU A 244 13.09 21.81 22.66
N ALA A 245 12.53 22.26 23.78
CA ALA A 245 11.98 21.50 24.89
C ALA A 245 10.65 20.79 24.55
N PRO A 246 10.23 19.83 25.41
CA PRO A 246 8.97 19.11 25.26
C PRO A 246 7.86 19.86 25.98
N ASP A 247 6.73 20.09 25.32
CA ASP A 247 5.48 20.40 26.02
C ASP A 247 4.29 19.81 25.27
N ASN A 248 3.38 19.23 26.05
CA ASN A 248 2.05 18.70 25.72
C ASN A 248 1.95 17.25 25.24
N LEU A 249 2.29 16.33 26.15
CA LEU A 249 1.65 15.01 26.24
C LEU A 249 1.15 14.75 27.67
N HIS A 250 0.29 15.64 28.16
CA HIS A 250 -0.62 15.35 29.26
C HIS A 250 -1.97 15.96 28.92
N LEU A 251 -2.92 15.08 28.54
CA LEU A 251 -4.36 15.18 28.75
C LEU A 251 -5.01 14.19 27.78
N LEU A 252 -5.12 12.92 28.17
CA LEU A 252 -6.18 11.98 27.73
C LEU A 252 -6.00 10.64 28.47
N SER A 253 -5.94 10.67 29.82
CA SER A 253 -6.12 9.44 30.60
C SER A 253 -6.48 9.74 32.06
N THR A 254 -7.66 10.30 32.31
CA THR A 254 -8.46 10.05 33.54
C THR A 254 -9.79 10.78 33.43
N GLY A 255 -10.89 10.02 33.39
CA GLY A 255 -12.24 10.56 33.29
C GLY A 255 -13.32 9.49 33.27
N VAL A 256 -13.15 8.42 34.04
CA VAL A 256 -14.24 7.53 34.46
C VAL A 256 -14.30 7.66 35.97
N MET A 257 -15.36 8.28 36.49
CA MET A 257 -16.04 7.91 37.74
C MET A 257 -17.20 8.90 38.03
N THR A 258 -18.42 8.36 37.93
CA THR A 258 -19.54 8.49 38.89
C THR A 258 -19.84 9.84 39.55
N SER A 259 -21.00 10.39 39.22
CA SER A 259 -22.08 10.77 40.15
C SER A 259 -23.35 11.08 39.37
#